data_AF-A0A2V9HNV6-F1
#
_entry.id   AF-A0A2V9HNV6-F1
#
_cell.length_a   1.000
_cell.length_b   1.000
_cell.length_c   1.000
_cell.angle_alpha   90.00
_cell.angle_beta   90.00
_cell.angle_gamma   90.00
#
_symmetry.space_group_name_H-M   'P 1'
#
loop_
_entity.id
_entity.type
_entity.pdbx_description
1 polymer ?
#
loop_
_entity_poly.entity_id
_entity_poly.type
_entity_poly.pdbx_seq_one_letter_code
_entity_poly.pdbx_strand_id
1 'polypeptide(L)'
;MPPAPSEADQLAELDAQADQLSGRETAISASLDTLQRQQNAHGLQLRGDIVAVQSRMRTYLAKAQAALQAQDIRSARKYLELAEPEAEKIEKFLGR
;
A
#
# COMPACT_ATOMS: atom_id res chain seq x y z
N MET A 1 -16.13 30.31 -5.29
CA MET A 1 -15.71 28.94 -4.92
C MET A 1 -15.15 28.29 -6.17
N PRO A 2 -14.00 27.61 -6.12
CA PRO A 2 -13.56 26.79 -7.25
C PRO A 2 -14.62 25.71 -7.54
N PRO A 3 -14.78 25.28 -8.81
CA PRO A 3 -15.68 24.19 -9.15
C PRO A 3 -15.24 22.90 -8.42
N ALA A 4 -16.20 22.07 -8.04
CA ALA A 4 -15.91 20.74 -7.50
C ALA A 4 -15.11 19.94 -8.55
N PRO A 5 -14.12 19.13 -8.12
CA PRO A 5 -13.28 18.35 -9.04
C PRO A 5 -14.15 17.42 -9.89
N SER A 6 -13.86 17.36 -11.19
CA SER A 6 -14.56 16.46 -12.10
C SER A 6 -14.25 15.00 -11.76
N GLU A 7 -15.05 14.06 -12.27
CA GLU A 7 -14.77 12.62 -12.10
C GLU A 7 -13.40 12.24 -12.68
N ALA A 8 -12.99 12.87 -13.79
CA ALA A 8 -11.68 12.68 -14.38
C ALA A 8 -10.56 13.17 -13.46
N ASP A 9 -10.73 14.34 -12.82
CA ASP A 9 -9.75 14.86 -11.86
C ASP A 9 -9.62 13.93 -10.65
N GLN A 10 -10.74 13.39 -10.16
CA GLN A 10 -10.75 12.46 -9.03
C GLN A 10 -10.08 11.13 -9.38
N LEU A 11 -10.31 10.59 -10.57
CA LEU A 11 -9.63 9.38 -11.04
C LEU A 11 -8.11 9.62 -11.13
N ALA A 12 -7.69 10.73 -11.75
CA ALA A 12 -6.28 11.07 -11.87
C ALA A 12 -5.60 11.24 -10.51
N GLU A 13 -6.29 11.83 -9.52
CA GLU A 13 -5.78 11.96 -8.16
C GLU A 13 -5.60 10.59 -7.49
N LEU A 14 -6.59 9.70 -7.62
CA LEU A 14 -6.53 8.37 -7.04
C LEU A 14 -5.50 7.47 -7.74
N ASP A 15 -5.31 7.61 -9.05
CA ASP A 15 -4.23 6.94 -9.79
C ASP A 15 -2.86 7.39 -9.26
N ALA A 16 -2.64 8.69 -9.09
CA ALA A 16 -1.39 9.20 -8.54
C ALA A 16 -1.12 8.70 -7.11
N GLN A 17 -2.15 8.61 -6.27
CA GLN A 17 -2.05 8.02 -4.92
C GLN A 17 -1.71 6.53 -4.98
N ALA A 18 -2.34 5.77 -5.88
CA ALA A 18 -2.07 4.35 -6.07
C ALA A 18 -0.63 4.11 -6.54
N ASP A 19 -0.12 4.93 -7.45
CA ASP A 19 1.26 4.87 -7.95
C ASP A 19 2.27 5.16 -6.83
N GLN A 20 2.03 6.20 -6.03
CA GLN A 20 2.87 6.51 -4.87
C GLN A 20 2.90 5.34 -3.88
N LEU A 21 1.74 4.76 -3.58
CA LEU A 21 1.64 3.65 -2.66
C LEU A 21 2.26 2.36 -3.22
N SER A 22 2.18 2.15 -4.52
CA SER A 22 2.85 1.04 -5.24
C SER A 22 4.39 1.16 -5.15
N GLY A 23 4.93 2.38 -5.29
CA GLY A 23 6.35 2.63 -5.05
C GLY A 23 6.78 2.27 -3.62
N ARG A 24 5.96 2.62 -2.63
CA ARG A 24 6.20 2.26 -1.22
C ARG A 24 6.08 0.75 -0.98
N GLU A 25 5.10 0.08 -1.57
CA GLU A 25 4.96 -1.40 -1.53
C GLU A 25 6.25 -2.08 -1.99
N THR A 26 6.81 -1.61 -3.10
CA THR A 26 8.05 -2.16 -3.66
C THR A 26 9.23 -1.98 -2.68
N ALA A 27 9.38 -0.77 -2.12
CA ALA A 27 10.47 -0.47 -1.17
C ALA A 27 10.31 -1.23 0.16
N ILE A 28 9.09 -1.34 0.67
CA ILE A 28 8.72 -2.13 1.85
C ILE A 28 9.08 -3.59 1.61
N SER A 29 8.66 -4.16 0.49
CA SER A 29 8.89 -5.56 0.13
C SER A 29 10.38 -5.91 0.06
N ALA A 30 11.18 -5.09 -0.64
CA ALA A 30 12.63 -5.29 -0.70
C ALA A 30 13.30 -5.22 0.68
N SER A 31 12.80 -4.35 1.55
CA SER A 31 13.32 -4.18 2.93
C SER A 31 12.95 -5.35 3.82
N LEU A 32 11.70 -5.83 3.75
CA LEU A 32 11.24 -7.01 4.49
C LEU A 32 11.95 -8.27 4.03
N ASP A 33 12.18 -8.45 2.74
CA ASP A 33 12.95 -9.59 2.22
C ASP A 33 14.40 -9.59 2.75
N THR A 34 15.01 -8.40 2.82
CA THR A 34 16.36 -8.25 3.40
C THR A 34 16.37 -8.57 4.88
N LEU A 35 15.41 -8.04 5.64
CA LEU A 35 15.27 -8.32 7.06
C LEU A 35 14.98 -9.80 7.32
N GLN A 36 14.12 -10.43 6.53
CA GLN A 36 13.80 -11.85 6.64
C GLN A 36 15.04 -12.73 6.44
N ARG A 37 15.90 -12.40 5.46
CA ARG A 37 17.18 -13.09 5.27
C ARG A 37 18.11 -12.93 6.47
N GLN A 38 18.20 -11.72 7.03
CA GLN A 38 19.02 -11.45 8.23
C GLN A 38 18.50 -12.21 9.45
N GLN A 39 17.19 -12.18 9.71
CA GLN A 39 16.57 -12.91 10.82
C GLN A 39 16.81 -14.42 10.68
N ASN A 40 16.64 -14.97 9.48
CA ASN A 40 16.86 -16.40 9.21
C ASN A 40 18.32 -16.81 9.47
N ALA A 41 19.29 -15.95 9.17
CA ALA A 41 20.71 -16.22 9.46
C ALA A 41 20.98 -16.34 10.98
N HIS A 42 20.11 -15.77 11.82
CA HIS A 42 20.14 -15.89 13.27
C HIS A 42 19.15 -16.92 13.83
N GLY A 43 18.53 -17.74 12.96
CA GLY A 43 17.52 -18.73 13.38
C GLY A 43 16.19 -18.11 13.81
N LEU A 44 15.96 -16.83 13.54
CA LEU A 44 14.74 -16.10 13.82
C LEU A 44 13.86 -16.00 12.58
N GLN A 45 12.57 -15.75 12.77
CA GLN A 45 11.63 -15.46 11.68
C GLN A 45 11.20 -13.99 11.73
N LEU A 46 10.68 -13.47 10.61
CA LEU A 46 9.99 -12.19 10.63
C LEU A 46 8.75 -12.30 11.51
N ARG A 47 8.41 -11.22 12.21
CA ARG A 47 7.23 -11.21 13.07
C ARG A 47 5.96 -11.42 12.24
N GLY A 48 5.11 -12.34 12.68
CA GLY A 48 3.89 -12.73 11.94
C GLY A 48 2.87 -11.61 11.77
N ASP A 49 2.82 -10.65 12.71
CA ASP A 49 1.97 -9.47 12.59
C ASP A 49 2.40 -8.57 11.43
N ILE A 50 3.70 -8.40 11.18
CA ILE A 50 4.22 -7.64 10.04
C ILE A 50 3.91 -8.34 8.72
N VAL A 51 4.04 -9.67 8.68
CA VAL A 51 3.63 -10.47 7.51
C VAL A 51 2.14 -10.25 7.20
N ALA A 52 1.29 -10.25 8.24
CA ALA A 52 -0.14 -10.01 8.07
C ALA A 52 -0.46 -8.58 7.61
N VAL A 53 0.24 -7.57 8.12
CA VAL A 53 0.12 -6.16 7.68
C VAL A 53 0.52 -6.03 6.20
N GLN A 54 1.66 -6.60 5.79
CA GLN A 54 2.11 -6.59 4.39
C GLN A 54 1.09 -7.27 3.46
N SER A 55 0.55 -8.41 3.86
CA SER A 55 -0.48 -9.12 3.10
C SER A 55 -1.74 -8.29 2.90
N ARG A 56 -2.22 -7.59 3.95
CA ARG A 56 -3.38 -6.69 3.87
C ARG A 56 -3.11 -5.50 2.96
N MET A 57 -1.96 -4.85 3.12
CA MET A 57 -1.53 -3.73 2.27
C MET A 57 -1.57 -4.11 0.79
N ARG A 58 -0.92 -5.22 0.42
CA ARG A 58 -0.93 -5.74 -0.97
C ARG A 58 -2.33 -6.05 -1.47
N THR A 59 -3.16 -6.66 -0.63
CA THR A 59 -4.54 -6.99 -0.98
C THR A 59 -5.37 -5.74 -1.25
N TYR A 60 -5.26 -4.72 -0.41
CA TYR A 60 -5.98 -3.46 -0.58
C TYR A 60 -5.48 -2.69 -1.80
N LEU A 61 -4.16 -2.61 -2.01
CA LEU A 61 -3.60 -1.96 -3.19
C LEU A 61 -4.05 -2.64 -4.49
N ALA A 62 -4.05 -3.98 -4.54
CA ALA A 62 -4.54 -4.71 -5.71
C ALA A 62 -6.04 -4.44 -5.97
N LYS A 63 -6.86 -4.36 -4.92
CA LYS A 63 -8.28 -4.00 -5.04
C LYS A 63 -8.49 -2.55 -5.48
N ALA A 64 -7.65 -1.63 -5.00
CA ALA A 64 -7.67 -0.24 -5.45
C ALA A 64 -7.37 -0.13 -6.95
N GLN A 65 -6.31 -0.79 -7.42
CA GLN A 65 -5.94 -0.83 -8.84
C GLN A 65 -7.05 -1.44 -9.71
N ALA A 66 -7.68 -2.52 -9.27
CA ALA A 66 -8.82 -3.11 -9.98
C ALA A 66 -10.02 -2.16 -10.04
N ALA A 67 -10.29 -1.42 -8.96
CA ALA A 67 -11.36 -0.42 -8.93
C ALA A 67 -11.05 0.79 -9.84
N LEU A 68 -9.80 1.25 -9.89
CA LEU A 68 -9.35 2.31 -10.79
C LEU A 68 -9.54 1.91 -12.27
N GLN A 69 -9.16 0.69 -12.63
CA GLN A 69 -9.39 0.13 -13.98
C GLN A 69 -10.88 0.06 -14.33
N ALA A 70 -11.74 -0.20 -13.34
CA ALA A 70 -13.20 -0.20 -13.50
C ALA A 70 -13.83 1.20 -13.39
N GLN A 71 -13.03 2.27 -13.23
CA GLN A 71 -13.48 3.65 -12.98
C GLN A 71 -14.40 3.79 -11.74
N ASP A 72 -14.30 2.85 -10.78
CA ASP A 72 -15.04 2.91 -9.52
C ASP A 72 -14.27 3.73 -8.48
N ILE A 73 -14.46 5.05 -8.56
CA ILE A 73 -13.85 6.06 -7.67
C ILE A 73 -14.09 5.73 -6.20
N ARG A 74 -15.29 5.27 -5.83
CA ARG A 74 -15.64 5.01 -4.43
C ARG A 74 -14.86 3.83 -3.87
N SER A 75 -14.80 2.72 -4.62
CA SER A 75 -14.05 1.55 -4.21
C SER A 75 -12.54 1.82 -4.23
N ALA A 76 -12.03 2.51 -5.25
CA ALA A 76 -10.63 2.88 -5.35
C ALA A 76 -10.18 3.69 -4.13
N ARG A 77 -10.88 4.78 -3.82
CA ARG A 77 -10.64 5.60 -2.63
C ARG A 77 -10.64 4.79 -1.34
N LYS A 78 -11.70 3.99 -1.13
CA LYS A 78 -11.83 3.14 0.07
C LYS A 78 -10.64 2.21 0.24
N TYR A 79 -10.19 1.55 -0.82
CA TYR A 79 -9.10 0.59 -0.72
C TYR A 79 -7.73 1.28 -0.54
N LEU A 80 -7.52 2.46 -1.13
CA LEU A 80 -6.33 3.27 -0.86
C LEU A 80 -6.28 3.73 0.60
N GLU A 81 -7.40 4.23 1.15
CA GLU A 81 -7.51 4.62 2.57
C GLU A 81 -7.27 3.46 3.54
N LEU A 82 -7.56 2.22 3.14
CA LEU A 82 -7.26 1.01 3.92
C LEU A 82 -5.81 0.55 3.77
N ALA A 83 -5.19 0.76 2.62
CA ALA A 83 -3.83 0.33 2.32
C ALA A 83 -2.78 1.25 2.95
N GLU A 84 -3.04 2.57 2.95
CA GLU A 84 -2.16 3.61 3.50
C GLU A 84 -1.71 3.33 4.95
N PRO A 85 -2.60 3.10 5.94
CA PRO A 85 -2.18 2.84 7.32
C PRO A 85 -1.44 1.51 7.49
N GLU A 86 -1.62 0.54 6.60
CA GLU A 86 -0.84 -0.70 6.63
C GLU A 86 0.59 -0.45 6.14
N ALA A 87 0.79 0.39 5.12
CA ALA A 87 2.12 0.82 4.68
C ALA A 87 2.86 1.56 5.79
N GLU A 88 2.21 2.53 6.44
CA GLU A 88 2.81 3.29 7.55
C GLU A 88 3.25 2.38 8.72
N LYS A 89 2.45 1.35 9.06
CA LYS A 89 2.81 0.41 10.14
C LYS A 89 4.09 -0.35 9.81
N ILE A 90 4.26 -0.76 8.55
CA ILE A 90 5.46 -1.48 8.12
C ILE A 90 6.65 -0.53 8.05
N GLU A 91 6.47 0.69 7.54
CA GLU A 91 7.52 1.71 7.50
C GLU A 91 8.04 2.05 8.90
N LYS A 92 7.13 2.30 9.85
CA LYS A 92 7.47 2.51 11.27
C LYS A 92 8.23 1.32 11.85
N PHE A 93 7.81 0.08 11.53
CA PHE A 93 8.53 -1.13 11.94
C PHE A 93 9.94 -1.22 11.33
N LEU A 94 10.10 -0.79 10.07
CA LEU A 94 11.38 -0.71 9.36
C LEU A 94 12.23 0.50 9.74
N GLY A 95 11.72 1.41 10.59
CA GLY A 95 12.42 2.62 11.02
C GLY A 95 12.44 3.75 9.99
N ARG A 96 11.40 3.85 9.14
CA ARG A 96 11.21 4.94 8.17
C ARG A 96 10.04 5.83 8.54
#